data_AF-A0A7X1GPB8-F1
#
_entry.id   AF-A0A7X1GPB8-F1
#
_cell.length_a   1.000
_cell.length_b   1.000
_cell.length_c   1.000
_cell.angle_alpha   90.00
_cell.angle_beta   90.00
_cell.angle_gamma   90.00
#
_symmetry.space_group_name_H-M   'P 1'
#
loop_
_entity.id
_entity.type
_entity.pdbx_description
1 polymer ?
#
loop_
_entity_poly.entity_id
_entity_poly.type
_entity_poly.pdbx_seq_one_letter_code
_entity_poly.pdbx_strand_id
1 'polypeptide(L)' 'MQLGMLLDARDMLIEVLTERFGSVSSELSEQIKRIDSRERLKDLLRQALRAKSFNEFGEKVEGLPNTR' A
#
# COMPACT_ATOMS: atom_id res chain seq x y z
N MET A 1 14.30 11.27 12.10
CA MET A 1 14.77 10.59 10.87
C MET A 1 13.86 9.45 10.41
N GLN A 2 13.34 8.58 11.30
CA GLN A 2 12.53 7.41 10.87
C GLN A 2 11.11 7.75 10.38
N LEU A 3 10.47 8.78 10.93
CA LEU A 3 9.12 9.20 10.50
C LEU A 3 9.10 9.69 9.04
N GLY A 4 10.12 10.45 8.61
CA GLY A 4 10.23 10.90 7.21
C GLY A 4 10.33 9.73 6.23
N MET A 5 11.19 8.74 6.54
CA MET A 5 11.32 7.54 5.70
C MET A 5 10.05 6.67 5.65
N LEU A 6 9.20 6.75 6.67
CA LEU A 6 7.92 6.05 6.71
C LEU A 6 6.87 6.78 5.87
N LEU A 7 6.81 8.11 5.96
CA LEU A 7 5.95 8.94 5.13
C LEU A 7 6.31 8.79 3.65
N ASP A 8 7.60 8.88 3.30
CA ASP A 8 8.07 8.67 1.93
C ASP A 8 7.65 7.28 1.39
N ALA A 9 7.76 6.23 2.21
CA ALA A 9 7.37 4.89 1.80
C ALA A 9 5.85 4.75 1.57
N ARG A 10 5.02 5.50 2.30
CA ARG A 10 3.56 5.56 2.10
C ARG A 10 3.24 6.31 0.81
N ASP A 11 3.86 7.46 0.61
CA ASP A 11 3.63 8.31 -0.57
C ASP A 11 4.06 7.58 -1.85
N MET A 12 5.23 6.95 -1.86
CA MET A 12 5.68 6.13 -2.99
C MET A 12 4.71 4.97 -3.31
N LEU A 13 4.13 4.34 -2.29
CA LEU A 13 3.16 3.26 -2.50
C LEU A 13 1.88 3.80 -3.14
N ILE A 14 1.35 4.91 -2.64
CA ILE A 14 0.15 5.54 -3.21
C ILE A 14 0.42 6.01 -4.65
N GLU A 15 1.58 6.59 -4.91
CA GLU A 15 1.97 7.05 -6.24
C GLU A 15 2.04 5.89 -7.23
N VAL A 16 2.73 4.79 -6.88
CA VAL A 16 2.79 3.61 -7.74
C VAL A 16 1.41 3.01 -7.99
N LEU A 17 0.57 2.91 -6.96
CA LEU A 17 -0.80 2.42 -7.12
C LEU A 17 -1.62 3.33 -8.05
N THR A 18 -1.46 4.64 -7.93
CA THR A 18 -2.14 5.62 -8.79
C THR A 18 -1.63 5.54 -10.22
N GLU A 19 -0.33 5.46 -10.45
CA GLU A 19 0.27 5.33 -11.78
C GLU A 19 -0.15 4.03 -12.46
N ARG A 20 -0.18 2.93 -11.70
CA ARG A 20 -0.47 1.59 -12.23
C ARG A 20 -1.95 1.31 -12.43
N PHE A 21 -2.80 1.87 -11.60
CA PHE A 21 -4.23 1.54 -11.55
C PHE A 21 -5.14 2.75 -11.78
N GLY A 22 -4.57 3.93 -12.04
CA GLY A 22 -5.26 5.19 -12.36
C GLY A 22 -5.71 5.98 -11.13
N SER A 23 -6.30 5.31 -10.14
CA SER A 23 -6.71 5.97 -8.90
C SER A 23 -6.69 5.01 -7.72
N VAL A 24 -6.46 5.56 -6.52
CA VAL A 24 -6.50 4.85 -5.25
C VAL A 24 -7.72 5.33 -4.48
N SER A 25 -8.56 4.40 -4.03
CA SER A 25 -9.72 4.74 -3.20
C SER A 25 -9.27 5.36 -1.87
N SER A 26 -10.08 6.29 -1.35
CA SER A 26 -9.81 6.92 -0.05
C SER A 26 -9.63 5.88 1.06
N GLU A 27 -10.42 4.80 1.04
CA GLU A 27 -10.31 3.70 2.01
C GLU A 27 -8.94 3.02 1.99
N LEU A 28 -8.44 2.65 0.81
CA LEU A 28 -7.11 2.04 0.68
C LEU A 28 -6.00 3.01 1.10
N SER A 29 -6.15 4.30 0.77
CA SER A 29 -5.19 5.34 1.18
C SER A 29 -5.11 5.44 2.72
N GLU A 30 -6.24 5.36 3.41
CA GLU A 30 -6.30 5.39 4.87
C GLU A 30 -5.73 4.11 5.49
N GLN A 31 -5.97 2.94 4.88
CA GLN A 31 -5.35 1.69 5.30
C GLN A 31 -3.81 1.77 5.21
N ILE A 32 -3.28 2.30 4.09
CA ILE A 32 -1.83 2.48 3.89
C ILE A 32 -1.25 3.46 4.93
N LYS A 33 -1.92 4.58 5.20
CA LYS A 33 -1.49 5.57 6.20
C LYS A 33 -1.43 5.00 7.63
N ARG A 34 -2.23 3.98 7.95
CA ARG A 34 -2.22 3.30 9.25
C ARG A 34 -1.06 2.32 9.40
N ILE A 35 -0.37 1.95 8.32
CA ILE A 35 0.79 1.05 8.37
C ILE A 35 2.00 1.80 8.94
N ASP A 36 2.45 1.38 10.11
CA ASP A 36 3.61 1.91 10.84
C ASP A 36 4.92 1.17 10.54
N SER A 37 4.86 0.05 9.81
CA SER A 37 6.02 -0.73 9.39
C SER A 37 6.49 -0.36 7.99
N ARG A 38 7.68 0.25 7.92
CA ARG A 38 8.36 0.56 6.65
C ARG A 38 8.62 -0.68 5.80
N GLU A 39 8.95 -1.81 6.42
CA GLU A 39 9.20 -3.05 5.69
C GLU A 39 7.91 -3.60 5.07
N ARG A 40 6.76 -3.51 5.78
CA ARG A 40 5.45 -3.84 5.19
C ARG A 40 5.12 -2.96 3.99
N LEU A 41 5.36 -1.65 4.07
CA LEU A 41 5.14 -0.73 2.96
C LEU A 41 5.99 -1.08 1.73
N LYS A 42 7.26 -1.44 1.93
CA LYS A 42 8.14 -1.89 0.84
C LYS A 42 7.64 -3.19 0.21
N ASP A 43 7.16 -4.14 1.00
CA ASP A 43 6.61 -5.39 0.47
C ASP A 43 5.32 -5.16 -0.31
N LEU A 44 4.45 -4.28 0.17
CA LEU A 44 3.27 -3.84 -0.57
C LEU A 44 3.67 -3.15 -1.87
N LEU A 45 4.70 -2.31 -1.87
CA LEU A 45 5.19 -1.66 -3.09
C LEU A 45 5.65 -2.69 -4.13
N ARG A 46 6.42 -3.70 -3.71
CA ARG A 46 6.85 -4.79 -4.60
C ARG A 46 5.66 -5.59 -5.15
N GLN A 47 4.63 -5.80 -4.33
CA GLN A 47 3.41 -6.49 -4.75
C GLN A 47 2.60 -5.63 -5.74
N ALA A 48 2.45 -4.33 -5.46
CA ALA A 48 1.80 -3.38 -6.36
C ALA A 48 2.46 -3.35 -7.73
N LEU A 49 3.80 -3.41 -7.79
CA LEU A 49 4.56 -3.47 -9.04
C LEU A 49 4.35 -4.79 -9.82
N ARG A 50 4.04 -5.90 -9.14
CA ARG A 50 3.88 -7.23 -9.76
C ARG A 50 2.43 -7.61 -10.05
N ALA A 51 1.47 -7.03 -9.33
CA ALA A 51 0.05 -7.34 -9.48
C ALA A 51 -0.42 -6.99 -10.88
N LYS A 52 -1.28 -7.79 -11.51
CA LYS A 52 -1.78 -7.50 -12.87
C LYS A 52 -2.97 -6.55 -12.86
N SER A 53 -3.66 -6.43 -11.72
CA SER A 53 -4.79 -5.54 -11.53
C SER A 53 -4.88 -5.03 -10.10
N PHE A 54 -5.65 -3.96 -9.89
CA PHE A 54 -5.93 -3.40 -8.57
C PHE A 54 -6.65 -4.41 -7.67
N ASN A 55 -7.55 -5.23 -8.24
CA ASN A 55 -8.28 -6.25 -7.50
C ASN A 55 -7.35 -7.34 -6.94
N GLU A 56 -6.39 -7.81 -7.76
CA GLU A 56 -5.37 -8.78 -7.33
C GLU A 56 -4.46 -8.21 -6.22
N PHE A 57 -4.19 -6.90 -6.27
CA PHE A 57 -3.47 -6.21 -5.20
C PHE A 57 -4.32 -6.09 -3.92
N GLY A 58 -5.59 -5.72 -4.05
CA GLY A 58 -6.56 -5.58 -2.96
C GLY A 58 -6.70 -6.86 -2.14
N GLU A 59 -6.78 -8.03 -2.79
CA GLU A 59 -6.82 -9.33 -2.10
C GLU A 59 -5.58 -9.59 -1.22
N LYS A 60 -4.43 -9.00 -1.56
CA LYS A 60 -3.20 -9.09 -0.73
C LYS A 60 -3.18 -8.11 0.43
N VAL A 61 -3.89 -6.98 0.30
CA VAL A 61 -4.05 -5.99 1.36
C VAL A 61 -5.16 -6.42 2.35
N GLU A 62 -6.27 -6.96 1.85
CA GLU A 62 -7.39 -7.50 2.64
C GLU A 62 -7.07 -8.86 3.29
N GLY A 63 -5.99 -9.53 2.89
CA GLY A 63 -5.45 -10.72 3.57
C GLY A 63 -4.85 -10.45 4.97
N LEU A 64 -5.02 -9.24 5.53
CA LEU A 64 -4.79 -9.00 6.94
C LEU A 64 -5.87 -9.76 7.73
N PRO A 65 -5.50 -10.69 8.64
CA PRO A 65 -6.48 -11.34 9.49
C PRO A 65 -7.19 -10.26 10.30
N ASN A 66 -8.41 -9.94 9.89
CA ASN A 66 -9.38 -9.29 10.74
C ASN A 66 -9.64 -10.27 11.87
N THR A 67 -8.83 -10.18 12.92
CA THR A 67 -9.07 -10.93 14.15
C THR A 67 -10.11 -10.13 14.92
N ARG A 68 -11.38 -10.31 14.53
CA ARG A 68 -12.56 -10.54 15.38
C ARG A 68 -13.85 -10.37 14.59
#